data_AF-A0A1F6XY28-F1
#
_entry.id   AF-A0A1F6XY28-F1
#
_cell.length_a   1.000
_cell.length_b   1.000
_cell.length_c   1.000
_cell.angle_alpha   90.00
_cell.angle_beta   90.00
_cell.angle_gamma   90.00
#
_symmetry.space_group_name_H-M   'P 1'
#
loop_
_entity.id
_entity.type
_entity.pdbx_description
1 polymer ?
#
loop_
_entity_poly.entity_id
_entity_poly.type
_entity_poly.pdbx_seq_one_letter_code
_entity_poly.pdbx_strand_id
1 'polypeptide(L)'
;MSKGQVMLLTVLVIGGLLLGASAIAGLMMVYQLRQASDVVNSTKAIFAADTGIEWELYRMFKNSNYAKPVMTNQADFSTTVYGGNTVKSIGSSNRSSRAFEMTLQ
;
A
#
# COMPACT_ATOMS: atom_id res chain seq x y z
N MET A 1 1.88 -54.90 19.05
CA MET A 1 1.06 -53.67 18.93
C MET A 1 -0.31 -54.08 18.41
N SER A 2 -1.39 -53.72 19.10
CA SER A 2 -2.75 -54.02 18.63
C SER A 2 -3.16 -53.03 17.53
N LYS A 3 -4.04 -53.45 16.61
CA LYS A 3 -4.52 -52.61 15.50
C LYS A 3 -5.06 -51.24 15.97
N GLY A 4 -5.65 -51.18 17.16
CA GLY A 4 -6.14 -49.94 17.76
C GLY A 4 -5.04 -48.95 18.15
N GLN A 5 -3.86 -49.42 18.59
CA GLN A 5 -2.73 -48.55 18.91
C GLN A 5 -2.14 -47.89 17.66
N VAL A 6 -2.07 -48.64 16.55
CA VAL A 6 -1.64 -48.11 15.25
C VAL A 6 -2.64 -47.07 14.76
N MET A 7 -3.93 -47.31 14.89
CA MET A 7 -4.98 -46.37 14.50
C MET A 7 -4.97 -45.07 15.33
N LEU A 8 -4.73 -45.15 16.64
CA LEU A 8 -4.61 -43.95 17.48
C LEU A 8 -3.39 -43.11 17.10
N LEU A 9 -2.26 -43.77 16.82
CA LEU A 9 -1.05 -43.07 16.40
C LEU A 9 -1.25 -42.38 15.04
N THR A 10 -1.93 -43.02 14.08
CA THR A 10 -2.19 -42.39 12.77
C THR A 10 -3.14 -41.19 12.88
N VAL A 11 -4.21 -41.29 13.68
CA VAL A 11 -5.11 -40.15 13.90
C VAL A 11 -4.38 -39.00 14.62
N LEU A 12 -3.52 -39.30 15.58
CA LEU A 12 -2.72 -38.28 16.27
C LEU A 12 -1.77 -37.56 15.30
N VAL A 13 -1.08 -38.32 14.44
CA VAL A 13 -0.17 -37.75 13.43
C VAL A 13 -0.94 -36.92 12.41
N ILE A 14 -2.04 -37.44 11.86
CA ILE A 14 -2.85 -36.71 10.88
C ILE A 14 -3.46 -35.45 11.51
N GLY A 15 -3.97 -35.54 12.74
CA GLY A 15 -4.51 -34.39 13.47
C GLY A 15 -3.45 -33.32 13.69
N GLY A 16 -2.23 -33.71 14.10
CA GLY A 16 -1.11 -32.78 14.26
C GLY A 16 -0.71 -32.10 12.95
N LEU A 17 -0.67 -32.84 11.85
CA LEU A 17 -0.38 -32.30 10.51
C LEU A 17 -1.45 -31.31 10.04
N LEU A 18 -2.74 -31.65 10.21
CA LEU A 18 -3.83 -30.77 9.84
C LEU A 18 -3.82 -29.48 10.66
N LEU A 19 -3.63 -29.57 11.98
CA LEU A 19 -3.53 -28.40 12.86
C LEU A 19 -2.35 -27.51 12.47
N GLY A 20 -1.18 -28.09 12.21
CA GLY A 20 0.00 -27.35 11.76
C GLY A 20 -0.23 -26.64 10.43
N ALA A 21 -0.79 -27.34 9.44
CA ALA A 21 -1.10 -26.78 8.14
C ALA A 21 -2.13 -25.63 8.23
N SER A 22 -3.21 -25.82 9.00
CA SER A 22 -4.24 -24.80 9.21
C SER A 22 -3.71 -23.56 9.94
N ALA A 23 -2.82 -23.73 10.92
CA ALA A 23 -2.21 -22.60 11.61
C ALA A 23 -1.35 -21.75 10.67
N ILE A 24 -0.52 -22.38 9.82
CA ILE A 24 0.30 -21.69 8.82
C ILE A 24 -0.59 -20.99 7.79
N ALA A 25 -1.61 -21.67 7.28
CA ALA A 25 -2.55 -21.11 6.32
C ALA A 25 -3.30 -19.89 6.90
N GLY A 26 -3.74 -19.98 8.16
CA GLY A 26 -4.38 -18.87 8.87
C GLY A 26 -3.47 -17.66 9.01
N LEU A 27 -2.20 -17.86 9.37
CA LEU A 27 -1.22 -16.78 9.46
C LEU A 27 -0.97 -16.13 8.09
N MET A 28 -0.83 -16.94 7.04
CA MET A 28 -0.66 -16.44 5.68
C MET A 28 -1.84 -15.59 5.22
N MET A 29 -3.08 -16.02 5.52
CA MET A 29 -4.28 -15.26 5.21
C MET A 29 -4.26 -13.87 5.88
N VAL A 30 -3.85 -13.79 7.15
CA VAL A 30 -3.72 -12.50 7.85
C VAL A 30 -2.71 -11.59 7.15
N TYR A 31 -1.56 -12.12 6.72
CA TYR A 31 -0.57 -11.33 5.99
C TYR A 31 -1.06 -10.86 4.62
N GLN A 32 -1.80 -11.70 3.89
CA GLN A 32 -2.38 -11.34 2.60
C GLN A 32 -3.41 -10.21 2.75
N LEU A 33 -4.25 -10.24 3.78
CA LEU A 33 -5.23 -9.19 4.06
C LEU A 33 -4.57 -7.83 4.36
N ARG A 34 -3.48 -7.83 5.13
CA ARG A 34 -2.71 -6.61 5.42
C ARG A 34 -2.09 -6.04 4.14
N GLN A 35 -1.47 -6.89 3.34
CA GLN A 35 -0.91 -6.49 2.05
C GLN A 35 -1.98 -5.91 1.11
N ALA A 36 -3.15 -6.54 1.02
CA ALA A 36 -4.24 -6.01 0.20
C ALA A 36 -4.66 -4.60 0.63
N SER A 37 -4.76 -4.33 1.94
CA SER A 37 -5.04 -2.99 2.47
C SER A 37 -3.92 -1.99 2.12
N ASP A 38 -2.66 -2.39 2.25
CA ASP A 38 -1.51 -1.54 1.95
C ASP A 38 -1.41 -1.22 0.45
N VAL A 39 -1.81 -2.13 -0.43
CA VAL A 39 -1.90 -1.89 -1.88
C VAL A 39 -2.92 -0.81 -2.18
N VAL A 40 -4.12 -0.88 -1.60
CA VAL A 40 -5.16 0.16 -1.78
C VAL A 40 -4.65 1.52 -1.30
N ASN A 41 -3.99 1.58 -0.15
CA ASN A 41 -3.39 2.82 0.37
C ASN A 41 -2.25 3.32 -0.53
N SER A 42 -1.44 2.41 -1.08
CA SER A 42 -0.40 2.76 -2.05
C SER A 42 -0.97 3.38 -3.31
N THR A 43 -2.06 2.85 -3.85
CA THR A 43 -2.73 3.39 -5.03
C THR A 43 -3.28 4.80 -4.76
N LYS A 44 -3.90 5.02 -3.59
CA LYS A 44 -4.33 6.35 -3.16
C LYS A 44 -3.16 7.34 -3.09
N ALA A 45 -2.03 6.92 -2.52
CA ALA A 45 -0.82 7.73 -2.44
C ALA A 45 -0.25 8.04 -3.84
N ILE A 46 -0.28 7.10 -4.79
CA ILE A 46 0.13 7.33 -6.19
C ILE A 46 -0.74 8.41 -6.84
N PHE A 47 -2.07 8.27 -6.76
CA PHE A 47 -2.97 9.25 -7.36
C PHE A 47 -2.81 10.63 -6.72
N ALA A 48 -2.65 10.69 -5.40
CA ALA A 48 -2.41 11.96 -4.72
C ALA A 48 -1.09 12.61 -5.18
N ALA A 49 -0.02 11.82 -5.36
CA ALA A 49 1.25 12.32 -5.87
C ALA A 49 1.09 12.89 -7.28
N ASP A 50 0.38 12.18 -8.16
CA ASP A 50 0.15 12.60 -9.54
C ASP A 50 -0.65 13.91 -9.62
N THR A 51 -1.75 14.01 -8.87
CA THR A 51 -2.52 15.26 -8.77
C THR A 51 -1.68 16.42 -8.23
N GLY A 52 -0.73 16.16 -7.34
CA GLY A 52 0.19 17.18 -6.84
C GLY A 52 1.14 17.70 -7.93
N ILE A 53 1.64 16.85 -8.82
CA ILE A 53 2.43 17.29 -9.99
C ILE A 53 1.57 18.15 -10.90
N GLU A 54 0.39 17.67 -11.30
CA GLU A 54 -0.51 18.39 -12.19
C GLU A 54 -0.89 19.76 -11.62
N TRP A 55 -1.16 19.83 -10.31
CA TRP A 55 -1.49 21.08 -9.62
C TRP A 55 -0.32 22.08 -9.66
N GLU A 56 0.91 21.66 -9.36
CA GLU A 56 2.07 22.55 -9.43
C GLU A 56 2.35 22.99 -10.87
N LEU A 57 2.27 22.09 -11.84
CA LEU A 57 2.43 22.45 -13.26
C LEU A 57 1.38 23.48 -13.69
N TYR A 58 0.12 23.30 -13.28
CA TYR A 58 -0.93 24.28 -13.55
C TYR A 58 -0.61 25.63 -12.91
N ARG A 59 -0.07 25.64 -11.69
CA ARG A 59 0.37 26.87 -11.04
C ARG A 59 1.51 27.55 -11.78
N MET A 60 2.48 26.77 -12.23
CA MET A 60 3.64 27.29 -12.95
C MET A 60 3.27 27.87 -14.32
N PHE A 61 2.38 27.23 -15.08
CA PHE A 61 2.10 27.61 -16.48
C PHE A 61 0.83 28.42 -16.70
N LYS A 62 -0.15 28.38 -15.79
CA LYS A 62 -1.46 29.01 -15.99
C LYS A 62 -1.81 30.01 -14.90
N ASN A 63 -1.76 29.62 -13.63
CA ASN A 63 -2.16 30.49 -12.53
C ASN A 63 -1.38 30.18 -11.24
N SER A 64 -0.37 30.99 -10.96
CA SER A 64 0.54 30.83 -9.82
C SER A 64 -0.14 30.82 -8.44
N ASN A 65 -1.33 31.42 -8.33
CA ASN A 65 -2.11 31.50 -7.10
C ASN A 65 -3.35 30.58 -7.09
N TYR A 66 -3.29 29.45 -7.82
CA TYR A 66 -4.36 28.45 -7.77
C TYR A 66 -4.32 27.65 -6.46
N ALA A 67 -5.46 27.56 -5.78
CA ALA A 67 -5.57 26.89 -4.49
C ALA A 67 -5.26 25.37 -4.60
N LYS A 68 -4.69 24.81 -3.53
CA LYS A 68 -4.40 23.36 -3.46
C LYS A 68 -5.70 22.56 -3.40
N PRO A 69 -5.87 21.54 -4.27
CA PRO A 69 -6.97 20.58 -4.16
C PRO A 69 -6.99 19.84 -2.81
N VAL A 70 -8.18 19.65 -2.24
CA VAL A 70 -8.39 18.86 -1.01
C VAL A 70 -8.96 17.50 -1.38
N MET A 71 -8.27 16.44 -0.98
CA MET A 71 -8.68 15.07 -1.21
C MET A 71 -9.68 14.60 -0.13
N THR A 72 -10.75 13.92 -0.51
CA THR A 72 -11.80 13.42 0.42
C THR A 72 -11.64 11.96 0.83
N ASN A 73 -10.60 11.28 0.33
CA ASN A 73 -10.40 9.83 0.44
C ASN A 73 -9.30 9.44 1.46
N GLN A 74 -8.96 10.34 2.38
CA GLN A 74 -7.89 10.23 3.38
C GLN A 74 -6.47 10.16 2.79
N ALA A 75 -6.32 10.53 1.52
CA ALA A 75 -5.02 10.79 0.94
C ALA A 75 -4.66 12.27 1.10
N ASP A 76 -3.38 12.59 1.08
CA ASP A 76 -2.89 13.96 0.96
C ASP A 76 -1.59 13.96 0.14
N PHE A 77 -1.24 15.11 -0.41
CA PHE A 77 -0.01 15.27 -1.16
C PHE A 77 0.76 16.53 -0.74
N SER A 78 2.08 16.47 -0.82
CA SER A 78 2.96 17.60 -0.59
C SER A 78 3.87 17.75 -1.78
N THR A 79 3.98 18.97 -2.29
CA THR A 79 4.81 19.31 -3.44
C THR A 79 6.00 20.15 -3.02
N THR A 80 7.10 20.03 -3.75
CA THR A 80 8.30 20.84 -3.57
C THR A 80 8.89 21.11 -4.93
N VAL A 81 9.18 22.38 -5.21
CA VAL A 81 9.81 22.81 -6.47
C VAL A 81 11.28 23.08 -6.19
N TYR A 82 12.16 22.42 -6.94
CA TYR A 82 13.61 22.59 -6.90
C TYR A 82 14.10 23.27 -8.16
N GLY A 83 14.94 24.30 -8.02
CA GLY A 83 15.64 24.94 -9.14
C GLY A 83 14.73 25.55 -10.21
N GLY A 84 13.44 25.76 -9.94
CA GLY A 84 12.46 26.32 -10.88
C GLY A 84 11.98 25.37 -11.97
N ASN A 85 12.64 24.23 -12.16
CA ASN A 85 12.38 23.31 -13.27
C ASN A 85 12.01 21.89 -12.81
N THR A 86 12.30 21.54 -11.55
CA THR A 86 11.99 20.20 -11.03
C THR A 86 10.86 20.29 -10.02
N VAL A 87 9.77 19.56 -10.29
CA VAL A 87 8.62 19.43 -9.40
C VAL A 87 8.65 18.04 -8.79
N LYS A 88 8.74 17.97 -7.47
CA LYS A 88 8.58 16.73 -6.70
C LYS A 88 7.23 16.76 -6.00
N SER A 89 6.46 15.70 -6.14
CA SER A 89 5.20 15.51 -5.43
C SER A 89 5.25 14.21 -4.64
N ILE A 90 4.86 14.26 -3.37
CA ILE A 90 4.79 13.12 -2.46
C ILE A 90 3.34 12.96 -2.05
N GLY A 91 2.69 11.91 -2.54
CA GLY A 91 1.37 11.50 -2.09
C GLY A 91 1.49 10.52 -0.92
N SER A 92 0.53 10.61 -0.01
CA SER A 92 0.48 9.86 1.24
C SER A 92 -0.94 9.40 1.51
N SER A 93 -1.09 8.19 2.05
CA SER A 93 -2.36 7.62 2.51
C SER A 93 -2.08 6.62 3.62
N ASN A 94 -2.55 6.92 4.83
CA ASN A 94 -2.33 6.13 6.03
C ASN A 94 -0.83 5.82 6.26
N ARG A 95 -0.36 4.58 6.02
CA ARG A 95 1.04 4.15 6.20
C ARG A 95 1.84 4.06 4.91
N SER A 96 1.24 4.41 3.77
CA SER A 96 1.88 4.30 2.46
C SER A 96 2.14 5.67 1.87
N SER A 97 3.35 5.85 1.35
CA SER A 97 3.78 7.09 0.68
C SER A 97 4.47 6.75 -0.63
N ARG A 98 4.16 7.55 -1.66
CA ARG A 98 4.63 7.38 -3.04
C ARG A 98 4.97 8.75 -3.59
N ALA A 99 6.08 8.85 -4.31
CA ALA A 99 6.60 10.12 -4.79
C ALA A 99 6.89 10.05 -6.29
N PHE A 100 6.61 11.15 -6.96
CA PHE A 100 6.96 11.38 -8.36
C PHE A 100 7.77 12.66 -8.47
N GLU A 101 8.68 12.67 -9.44
CA GLU A 101 9.51 13.81 -9.75
C GLU A 101 9.47 14.02 -11.25
N MET A 102 9.25 15.27 -11.65
CA MET A 102 9.25 15.70 -13.04
C MET A 102 10.23 16.85 -13.20
N THR A 103 11.13 16.73 -14.17
CA THR A 103 12.04 17.81 -14.55
C THR A 103 11.63 18.35 -15.91
N LEU A 104 11.37 19.66 -15.95
CA LEU A 104 11.05 20.42 -17.15
C LEU A 104 12.37 20.74 -17.86
N GLN A 105 12.58 20.09 -19.02
CA GLN A 105 13.70 20.35 -19.93
C GLN A 105 13.45 21.58 -20.79
#